data_AF-A0A7C0YWF8-F1
#
_entry.id   AF-A0A7C0YWF8-F1
#
_cell.length_a   1.000
_cell.length_b   1.000
_cell.length_c   1.000
_cell.angle_alpha   90.00
_cell.angle_beta   90.00
_cell.angle_gamma   90.00
#
_symmetry.space_group_name_H-M   'P 1'
#
loop_
_entity.id
_entity.type
_entity.pdbx_description
1 polymer ?
#
loop_
_entity_poly.entity_id
_entity_poly.type
_entity_poly.pdbx_seq_one_letter_code
_entity_poly.pdbx_strand_id
1 'polypeptide(L)'
;MEYRKLLITILIVLAFIVAYFFLTWDECAGIKDPYLRERCYTKKALERKDPKICDKIEDKDGCATCKKEVEDLIELEKNESNESVPRIPLPGIPGGGGGGGGESEENKSGEINCESLTGNRRDWCFRDKALENNDPSFCLKIQDSYNKDSCYRYLALANNDPSYCDYMEDDFRRTWCHEILK
;
A
#
# COMPACT_ATOMS: atom_id res chain seq x y z
N MET A 1 -14.93 1.18 59.50
CA MET A 1 -15.71 1.55 58.30
C MET A 1 -15.02 2.59 57.41
N GLU A 2 -14.12 3.41 57.95
CA GLU A 2 -13.45 4.48 57.17
C GLU A 2 -12.45 3.99 56.13
N TYR A 3 -11.69 2.93 56.43
CA TYR A 3 -10.69 2.35 55.51
C TYR A 3 -11.30 1.84 54.19
N ARG A 4 -12.53 1.31 54.23
CA ARG A 4 -13.25 0.86 53.03
C ARG A 4 -13.57 2.01 52.09
N LYS A 5 -13.94 3.18 52.63
CA LYS A 5 -14.21 4.38 51.82
C LYS A 5 -12.91 4.86 51.17
N LEU A 6 -11.82 4.96 51.93
CA LEU A 6 -10.50 5.38 51.43
C LEU A 6 -9.98 4.48 50.29
N LEU A 7 -10.09 3.15 50.44
CA LEU A 7 -9.68 2.20 49.41
C LEU A 7 -10.47 2.37 48.10
N ILE A 8 -11.78 2.56 48.20
CA ILE A 8 -12.65 2.78 47.03
C ILE A 8 -12.26 4.07 46.30
N THR A 9 -12.00 5.16 47.03
CA THR A 9 -11.57 6.42 46.40
C THR A 9 -10.24 6.28 45.67
N ILE A 10 -9.26 5.57 46.26
CA ILE A 10 -7.96 5.33 45.63
C ILE A 10 -8.11 4.52 44.34
N LEU A 11 -8.92 3.46 44.34
CA LEU A 11 -9.16 2.64 43.15
C LEU A 11 -9.82 3.44 42.03
N ILE A 12 -10.76 4.32 42.36
CA ILE A 12 -11.41 5.21 41.39
C ILE A 12 -10.38 6.18 40.78
N VAL A 13 -9.55 6.82 41.61
CA VAL A 13 -8.50 7.74 41.15
C VAL A 13 -7.47 7.03 40.27
N LEU A 14 -7.03 5.83 40.66
CA LEU A 14 -6.10 5.03 39.85
C LEU A 14 -6.73 4.61 38.52
N ALA A 15 -8.00 4.21 38.51
CA ALA A 15 -8.71 3.90 37.27
C ALA A 15 -8.80 5.12 36.34
N PHE A 16 -9.04 6.32 36.88
CA PHE A 16 -9.01 7.56 36.10
C PHE A 16 -7.62 7.89 35.56
N ILE A 17 -6.56 7.72 36.36
CA ILE A 17 -5.17 7.95 35.93
C ILE A 17 -4.78 6.97 34.82
N VAL A 18 -5.11 5.69 34.97
CA VAL A 18 -4.84 4.64 33.98
C VAL A 18 -5.63 4.92 32.70
N ALA A 19 -6.92 5.25 32.80
CA ALA A 19 -7.72 5.62 31.64
C ALA A 19 -7.15 6.85 30.92
N TYR A 20 -6.74 7.88 31.67
CA TYR A 20 -6.12 9.07 31.09
C TYR A 20 -4.83 8.73 30.33
N PHE A 21 -3.97 7.92 30.94
CA PHE A 21 -2.72 7.47 30.33
C PHE A 21 -2.95 6.68 29.03
N PHE A 22 -3.92 5.76 29.01
CA PHE A 22 -4.28 5.00 27.81
C PHE A 22 -4.96 5.85 26.74
N LEU A 23 -5.69 6.90 27.12
CA LEU A 23 -6.37 7.80 26.18
C LEU A 23 -5.41 8.80 25.52
N THR A 24 -4.30 9.15 26.16
CA THR A 24 -3.40 10.21 25.68
C THR A 24 -2.10 9.71 25.05
N TRP A 25 -1.82 8.40 25.04
CA TRP A 25 -0.59 7.89 24.45
C TRP A 25 -0.67 7.87 22.92
N ASP A 26 -0.10 8.88 22.27
CA ASP A 26 0.04 8.95 20.82
C ASP A 26 1.43 8.44 20.39
N GLU A 27 1.49 7.17 19.98
CA GLU A 27 2.74 6.55 19.51
C GLU A 27 3.33 7.22 18.27
N CYS A 28 2.48 7.80 17.41
CA CYS A 28 2.95 8.42 16.16
C CYS A 28 3.62 9.77 16.45
N ALA A 29 3.23 10.47 17.52
CA ALA A 29 3.81 11.75 17.90
C ALA A 29 5.30 11.66 18.29
N GLY A 30 5.78 10.48 18.69
CA GLY A 30 7.20 10.25 19.02
C GLY A 30 8.14 10.10 17.82
N ILE A 31 7.60 9.99 16.60
CA ILE A 31 8.39 9.77 15.39
C ILE A 31 8.96 11.10 14.90
N LYS A 32 10.30 11.19 14.83
CA LYS A 32 11.02 12.41 14.41
C LYS A 32 10.95 12.68 12.90
N ASP A 33 10.90 11.61 12.11
CA ASP A 33 10.84 11.72 10.65
C ASP A 33 9.42 12.10 10.21
N PRO A 34 9.22 13.23 9.51
CA PRO A 34 7.89 13.69 9.12
C PRO A 34 7.14 12.69 8.26
N TYR A 35 7.81 12.08 7.28
CA TYR A 35 7.19 11.12 6.37
C TYR A 35 6.75 9.84 7.09
N LEU A 36 7.60 9.30 7.98
CA LEU A 36 7.24 8.13 8.78
C LEU A 36 6.11 8.44 9.78
N ARG A 37 6.08 9.65 10.33
CA ARG A 37 5.03 10.11 11.24
C ARG A 37 3.68 10.22 10.52
N GLU A 38 3.65 10.79 9.33
CA GLU A 38 2.43 10.89 8.52
C GLU A 38 1.91 9.50 8.16
N ARG A 39 2.79 8.62 7.67
CA ARG A 39 2.43 7.23 7.35
C ARG A 39 1.88 6.48 8.56
N CYS A 40 2.39 6.75 9.77
CA CYS A 40 1.87 6.19 11.01
C CYS A 40 0.42 6.63 11.26
N TYR A 41 0.13 7.92 11.11
CA TYR A 41 -1.23 8.44 11.28
C TYR A 41 -2.19 7.91 10.23
N THR A 42 -1.80 7.87 8.95
CA THR A 42 -2.62 7.30 7.88
C THR A 42 -2.99 5.85 8.16
N LYS A 43 -2.00 5.03 8.56
CA LYS A 43 -2.24 3.64 8.91
C LYS A 43 -3.26 3.51 10.07
N LYS A 44 -3.09 4.29 11.15
CA LYS A 44 -4.03 4.27 12.27
C LYS A 44 -5.42 4.75 11.88
N ALA A 45 -5.52 5.73 10.99
CA ALA A 45 -6.78 6.24 10.48
C ALA A 45 -7.55 5.17 9.71
N LEU A 46 -6.87 4.38 8.87
CA LEU A 46 -7.44 3.26 8.12
C LEU A 46 -7.86 2.11 9.04
N GLU A 47 -6.99 1.70 9.97
CA GLU A 47 -7.29 0.61 10.92
C GLU A 47 -8.51 0.92 11.80
N ARG A 48 -8.64 2.17 12.24
CA ARG A 48 -9.75 2.62 13.10
C ARG A 48 -10.95 3.14 12.30
N LYS A 49 -10.80 3.32 10.98
CA LYS A 49 -11.78 3.96 10.10
C LYS A 49 -12.24 5.30 10.65
N ASP A 50 -11.29 6.08 11.15
CA ASP A 50 -11.54 7.39 11.75
C ASP A 50 -10.76 8.47 11.00
N PRO A 51 -11.41 9.21 10.09
CA PRO A 51 -10.75 10.23 9.27
C PRO A 51 -10.23 11.40 10.11
N LYS A 52 -10.69 11.58 11.36
CA LYS A 52 -10.17 12.63 12.25
C LYS A 52 -8.72 12.39 12.66
N ILE A 53 -8.22 11.16 12.57
CA ILE A 53 -6.82 10.86 12.84
C ILE A 53 -5.91 11.54 11.80
N CYS A 54 -6.38 11.69 10.55
CA CYS A 54 -5.68 12.39 9.48
C CYS A 54 -5.47 13.89 9.78
N ASP A 55 -6.24 14.50 10.69
CA ASP A 55 -6.06 15.92 11.08
C ASP A 55 -4.74 16.17 11.81
N LYS A 56 -4.04 15.10 12.23
CA LYS A 56 -2.71 15.17 12.85
C LYS A 56 -1.56 15.24 11.84
N ILE A 57 -1.85 15.07 10.55
CA ILE A 57 -0.88 15.21 9.47
C ILE A 57 -0.67 16.70 9.20
N GLU A 58 0.59 17.16 9.22
CA GLU A 58 0.94 18.57 9.02
C GLU A 58 0.82 18.97 7.54
N ASP A 59 1.17 18.07 6.61
CA ASP A 59 1.02 18.31 5.19
C ASP A 59 -0.45 18.30 4.74
N LYS A 60 -0.85 19.35 4.01
CA LYS A 60 -2.26 19.53 3.62
C LYS A 60 -2.69 18.50 2.58
N ASP A 61 -1.81 18.17 1.64
CA ASP A 61 -2.11 17.23 0.57
C ASP A 61 -2.15 15.79 1.12
N GLY A 62 -1.22 15.46 2.02
CA GLY A 62 -1.21 14.21 2.78
C GLY A 62 -2.44 14.04 3.66
N CYS A 63 -2.88 15.09 4.35
CA CYS A 63 -4.12 15.08 5.14
C CYS A 63 -5.36 14.81 4.26
N ALA A 64 -5.47 15.51 3.13
CA ALA A 64 -6.58 15.32 2.19
C ALA A 64 -6.59 13.90 1.60
N THR A 65 -5.42 13.39 1.23
CA THR A 65 -5.25 12.02 0.70
C THR A 65 -5.65 10.98 1.74
N CYS A 66 -5.16 11.10 2.97
CA CYS A 66 -5.50 10.20 4.08
C CYS A 66 -7.01 10.15 4.35
N LYS A 67 -7.69 11.31 4.39
CA LYS A 67 -9.14 11.34 4.62
C LYS A 67 -9.91 10.63 3.52
N LYS A 68 -9.55 10.90 2.27
CA LYS A 68 -10.18 10.25 1.12
C LYS A 68 -10.01 8.72 1.18
N GLU A 69 -8.80 8.24 1.44
CA GLU A 69 -8.54 6.79 1.56
C GLU A 69 -9.38 6.14 2.67
N VAL A 70 -9.55 6.82 3.80
CA VAL A 70 -10.39 6.31 4.91
C VAL A 70 -11.87 6.33 4.55
N GLU A 71 -12.35 7.38 3.88
CA GLU A 71 -13.73 7.50 3.43
C GLU A 71 -14.08 6.44 2.38
N ASP A 72 -13.22 6.24 1.40
CA ASP A 72 -13.36 5.21 0.36
C ASP A 72 -13.45 3.81 1.00
N LEU A 73 -12.61 3.51 1.99
CA LEU A 73 -12.65 2.24 2.72
C LEU A 73 -13.97 2.05 3.48
N ILE A 74 -14.48 3.09 4.14
CA ILE A 74 -15.76 3.05 4.85
C ILE A 74 -16.93 2.83 3.88
N GLU A 75 -16.87 3.40 2.68
CA GLU A 75 -17.88 3.22 1.65
C GLU A 75 -17.89 1.80 1.07
N LEU A 76 -16.70 1.23 0.80
CA LEU A 76 -16.58 -0.16 0.32
C LEU A 76 -17.21 -1.16 1.29
N GLU A 77 -16.99 -1.01 2.60
CA GLU A 77 -17.57 -1.92 3.60
C GLU A 77 -19.08 -1.78 3.75
N LYS A 78 -19.63 -0.58 3.53
CA LYS A 78 -21.09 -0.40 3.52
C LYS A 78 -21.72 -1.17 2.35
N ASN A 79 -21.03 -1.21 1.21
CA ASN A 79 -21.52 -1.87 0.01
C ASN A 79 -21.38 -3.41 0.09
N GLU A 80 -20.37 -3.94 0.80
CA GLU A 80 -20.23 -5.38 1.05
C GLU A 80 -21.36 -5.98 1.90
N SER A 81 -22.14 -5.17 2.62
CA SER A 81 -23.27 -5.65 3.43
C SER A 81 -24.56 -5.96 2.62
N ASN A 82 -24.58 -5.69 1.30
CA ASN A 82 -25.77 -5.84 0.45
C ASN A 82 -25.63 -6.82 -0.72
N GLU A 83 -24.52 -7.55 -0.87
CA GLU A 83 -24.37 -8.50 -1.98
C GLU A 83 -23.74 -9.82 -1.53
N SER A 84 -24.48 -10.93 -1.69
CA SER A 84 -23.93 -12.28 -1.61
C SER A 84 -23.05 -12.53 -2.83
N VAL A 85 -21.75 -12.24 -2.74
CA VAL A 85 -20.82 -12.40 -3.86
C VAL A 85 -20.56 -13.89 -4.17
N PRO A 86 -20.66 -14.34 -5.44
CA PRO A 86 -20.24 -15.68 -5.85
C PRO A 86 -18.71 -15.81 -5.72
N ARG A 87 -18.23 -16.95 -5.22
CA ARG A 87 -16.78 -17.25 -5.21
C ARG A 87 -16.26 -17.36 -6.65
N ILE A 88 -15.50 -16.37 -7.09
CA ILE A 88 -14.65 -16.47 -8.27
C ILE A 88 -13.27 -17.02 -7.81
N PRO A 89 -12.66 -17.98 -8.53
CA PRO A 89 -11.33 -18.49 -8.18
C PRO A 89 -10.25 -17.44 -8.47
N LEU A 90 -9.29 -17.28 -7.55
CA LEU A 90 -8.07 -16.49 -7.73
C LEU A 90 -7.18 -17.09 -8.84
N PRO A 91 -6.57 -16.24 -9.69
CA PRO A 91 -5.20 -15.82 -9.40
C PRO A 91 -5.01 -14.30 -9.60
N GLY A 92 -4.41 -13.62 -8.62
CA GLY A 92 -4.11 -12.19 -8.72
C GLY A 92 -3.30 -11.69 -7.52
N ILE A 93 -2.03 -11.35 -7.76
CA ILE A 93 -1.19 -10.60 -6.83
C ILE A 93 -1.42 -9.10 -7.11
N PRO A 94 -1.56 -8.22 -6.10
CA PRO A 94 -1.95 -6.82 -6.31
C PRO A 94 -0.80 -5.97 -6.87
N GLY A 95 -1.15 -5.11 -7.82
CA GLY A 95 -0.32 -4.01 -8.28
C GLY A 95 -0.11 -2.97 -7.17
N GLY A 96 1.15 -2.64 -6.90
CA GLY A 96 1.50 -1.43 -6.15
C GLY A 96 1.37 -0.22 -7.07
N GLY A 97 0.22 0.43 -7.01
CA GLY A 97 -0.04 1.70 -7.70
C GLY A 97 0.77 2.84 -7.09
N GLY A 98 1.77 3.31 -7.83
CA GLY A 98 2.34 4.65 -7.69
C GLY A 98 1.75 5.53 -8.79
N GLY A 99 1.01 6.56 -8.39
CA GLY A 99 0.11 7.35 -9.24
C GLY A 99 0.76 8.03 -10.44
N GLY A 100 -0.02 8.03 -11.52
CA GLY A 100 0.17 8.85 -12.71
C GLY A 100 -1.16 8.90 -13.45
N GLY A 101 -2.01 9.83 -13.03
CA GLY A 101 -3.35 10.03 -13.58
C GLY A 101 -3.35 10.07 -15.11
N GLY A 102 -4.25 9.28 -15.67
CA GLY A 102 -4.49 9.14 -17.09
C GLY A 102 -5.61 8.13 -17.26
N GLU A 103 -6.84 8.58 -17.00
CA GLU A 103 -8.01 7.94 -17.59
C GLU A 103 -7.78 7.87 -19.10
N SER A 104 -7.71 6.65 -19.64
CA SER A 104 -7.88 6.44 -21.06
C SER A 104 -8.57 5.11 -21.25
N GLU A 105 -9.90 5.24 -21.33
CA GLU A 105 -10.74 4.62 -22.37
C GLU A 105 -10.36 3.21 -22.80
N GLU A 106 -11.28 2.28 -22.52
CA GLU A 106 -11.43 1.00 -23.22
C GLU A 106 -11.48 1.24 -24.75
N ASN A 107 -10.30 1.34 -25.38
CA ASN A 107 -10.20 1.47 -26.82
C ASN A 107 -9.60 0.19 -27.40
N LYS A 108 -10.50 -0.57 -28.02
CA LYS A 108 -10.28 -1.72 -28.91
C LYS A 108 -8.89 -1.76 -29.55
N SER A 109 -8.16 -2.84 -29.26
CA SER A 109 -7.38 -3.65 -30.23
C SER A 109 -6.60 -2.88 -31.31
N GLY A 110 -5.98 -1.76 -30.94
CA GLY A 110 -4.86 -1.19 -31.67
C GLY A 110 -3.58 -1.76 -31.05
N GLU A 111 -2.76 -2.43 -31.84
CA GLU A 111 -1.45 -2.91 -31.39
C GLU A 111 -0.60 -1.71 -30.93
N ILE A 112 -0.48 -1.52 -29.62
CA ILE A 112 0.29 -0.40 -29.06
C ILE A 112 1.78 -0.67 -29.34
N ASN A 113 2.40 0.18 -30.16
CA ASN A 113 3.84 0.14 -30.38
C ASN A 113 4.58 0.89 -29.26
N CYS A 114 5.15 0.14 -28.32
CA CYS A 114 5.89 0.69 -27.19
C CYS A 114 7.07 1.59 -27.61
N GLU A 115 7.67 1.36 -28.79
CA GLU A 115 8.82 2.16 -29.25
C GLU A 115 8.45 3.62 -29.56
N SER A 116 7.17 3.90 -29.83
CA SER A 116 6.68 5.26 -30.08
C SER A 116 6.46 6.09 -28.81
N LEU A 117 6.45 5.44 -27.64
CA LEU A 117 6.25 6.09 -26.35
C LEU A 117 7.57 6.64 -25.79
N THR A 118 7.50 7.49 -24.77
CA THR A 118 8.69 8.03 -24.07
C THR A 118 8.53 7.96 -22.55
N GLY A 119 9.67 7.96 -21.84
CA GLY A 119 9.73 7.92 -20.37
C GLY A 119 9.00 6.72 -19.77
N ASN A 120 8.36 6.92 -18.61
CA ASN A 120 7.70 5.85 -17.85
C ASN A 120 6.60 5.11 -18.63
N ARG A 121 5.90 5.79 -19.55
CA ARG A 121 4.86 5.15 -20.37
C ARG A 121 5.45 4.10 -21.31
N ARG A 122 6.64 4.35 -21.87
CA ARG A 122 7.37 3.38 -22.69
C ARG A 122 7.78 2.17 -21.88
N ASP A 123 8.32 2.41 -20.70
CA ASP A 123 8.82 1.36 -19.81
C ASP A 123 7.69 0.46 -19.29
N TRP A 124 6.54 1.04 -18.91
CA TRP A 124 5.35 0.27 -18.54
C TRP A 124 4.79 -0.55 -19.70
N CYS A 125 4.75 0.01 -20.91
CA CYS A 125 4.32 -0.72 -22.10
C CYS A 125 5.19 -1.98 -22.34
N PHE A 126 6.52 -1.85 -22.24
CA PHE A 126 7.40 -3.01 -22.37
C PHE A 126 7.24 -4.03 -21.25
N ARG A 127 7.03 -3.58 -20.01
CA ARG A 127 6.73 -4.49 -18.90
C ARG A 127 5.45 -5.29 -19.16
N ASP A 128 4.39 -4.63 -19.61
CA ASP A 128 3.12 -5.30 -19.87
C ASP A 128 3.25 -6.29 -21.03
N LYS A 129 4.03 -5.96 -22.08
CA LYS A 129 4.40 -6.90 -23.14
C LYS A 129 5.22 -8.09 -22.64
N ALA A 130 6.14 -7.88 -21.70
CA ALA A 130 6.90 -8.95 -21.07
C ALA A 130 5.97 -9.96 -20.39
N LEU A 131 4.96 -9.47 -19.65
CA LEU A 131 4.01 -10.31 -18.93
C LEU A 131 3.01 -10.99 -19.87
N GLU A 132 2.47 -10.27 -20.85
CA GLU A 132 1.54 -10.81 -21.84
C GLU A 132 2.16 -11.96 -22.65
N ASN A 133 3.43 -11.82 -23.03
CA ASN A 133 4.14 -12.78 -23.86
C ASN A 133 5.01 -13.75 -23.07
N ASN A 134 5.09 -13.57 -21.75
CA ASN A 134 6.00 -14.27 -20.87
C ASN A 134 7.48 -14.24 -21.37
N ASP A 135 7.91 -13.09 -21.88
CA ASP A 135 9.22 -12.92 -22.52
C ASP A 135 10.05 -11.84 -21.79
N PRO A 136 11.12 -12.23 -21.07
CA PRO A 136 11.99 -11.29 -20.35
C PRO A 136 12.78 -10.36 -21.28
N SER A 137 12.86 -10.65 -22.58
CA SER A 137 13.56 -9.80 -23.55
C SER A 137 12.96 -8.39 -23.63
N PHE A 138 11.67 -8.24 -23.34
CA PHE A 138 11.02 -6.94 -23.25
C PHE A 138 11.47 -6.13 -22.02
N CYS A 139 11.75 -6.78 -20.87
CA CYS A 139 12.29 -6.09 -19.70
C CYS A 139 13.65 -5.43 -19.99
N LEU A 140 14.46 -6.00 -20.90
CA LEU A 140 15.74 -5.40 -21.31
C LEU A 140 15.58 -4.08 -22.08
N LYS A 141 14.40 -3.79 -22.63
CA LYS A 141 14.11 -2.56 -23.37
C LYS A 141 13.72 -1.39 -22.46
N ILE A 142 13.47 -1.66 -21.18
CA ILE A 142 13.13 -0.69 -20.15
C ILE A 142 14.38 0.10 -19.77
N GLN A 143 14.27 1.43 -19.75
CA GLN A 143 15.40 2.32 -19.46
C GLN A 143 15.57 2.59 -17.97
N ASP A 144 14.47 2.80 -17.26
CA ASP A 144 14.52 3.04 -15.82
C ASP A 144 14.79 1.73 -15.04
N SER A 145 15.86 1.72 -14.25
CA SER A 145 16.30 0.53 -13.51
C SER A 145 15.25 0.03 -12.50
N TYR A 146 14.48 0.96 -11.90
CA TYR A 146 13.39 0.59 -11.00
C TYR A 146 12.29 -0.18 -11.74
N ASN A 147 11.84 0.33 -12.88
CA ASN A 147 10.83 -0.33 -13.70
C ASN A 147 11.33 -1.66 -14.27
N LYS A 148 12.62 -1.75 -14.59
CA LYS A 148 13.26 -2.97 -15.10
C LYS A 148 13.29 -4.08 -14.05
N ASP A 149 13.75 -3.77 -12.84
CA ASP A 149 13.69 -4.72 -11.73
C ASP A 149 12.25 -5.15 -11.45
N SER A 150 11.32 -4.20 -11.44
CA SER A 150 9.90 -4.47 -11.25
C SER A 150 9.36 -5.44 -12.32
N CYS A 151 9.78 -5.29 -13.58
CA CYS A 151 9.43 -6.20 -14.67
C CYS A 151 9.87 -7.64 -14.39
N TYR A 152 11.14 -7.86 -14.05
CA TYR A 152 11.65 -9.19 -13.70
C TYR A 152 10.95 -9.79 -12.48
N ARG A 153 10.64 -8.95 -11.48
CA ARG A 153 9.88 -9.37 -10.29
C ARG A 153 8.52 -9.96 -10.66
N TYR A 154 7.79 -9.29 -11.55
CA TYR A 154 6.47 -9.74 -11.96
C TYR A 154 6.54 -11.02 -12.78
N LEU A 155 7.55 -11.18 -13.64
CA LEU A 155 7.79 -12.46 -14.33
C LEU A 155 8.12 -13.59 -13.34
N ALA A 156 8.96 -13.31 -12.34
CA ALA A 156 9.32 -14.27 -11.30
C ALA A 156 8.07 -14.78 -10.56
N LEU A 157 7.19 -13.86 -10.16
CA LEU A 157 5.95 -14.18 -9.45
C LEU A 157 4.92 -14.88 -10.36
N ALA A 158 4.75 -14.40 -11.60
CA ALA A 158 3.76 -14.96 -12.53
C ALA A 158 4.10 -16.40 -12.95
N ASN A 159 5.39 -16.72 -13.06
CA ASN A 159 5.88 -18.05 -13.42
C ASN A 159 6.25 -18.93 -12.23
N ASN A 160 6.24 -18.36 -11.02
CA ASN A 160 6.82 -18.98 -9.84
C ASN A 160 8.25 -19.50 -10.09
N ASP A 161 9.06 -18.68 -10.77
CA ASP A 161 10.42 -19.01 -11.18
C ASP A 161 11.41 -17.98 -10.62
N PRO A 162 12.18 -18.34 -9.58
CA PRO A 162 13.12 -17.42 -8.94
C PRO A 162 14.32 -17.06 -9.84
N SER A 163 14.57 -17.76 -10.96
CA SER A 163 15.67 -17.41 -11.86
C SER A 163 15.52 -16.01 -12.46
N TYR A 164 14.28 -15.51 -12.59
CA TYR A 164 14.04 -14.13 -13.03
C TYR A 164 14.60 -13.08 -12.05
N CYS A 165 14.67 -13.39 -10.75
CA CYS A 165 15.21 -12.47 -9.74
C CYS A 165 16.69 -12.14 -9.98
N ASP A 166 17.45 -13.03 -10.64
CA ASP A 166 18.89 -12.84 -10.88
C ASP A 166 19.20 -11.73 -11.89
N TYR A 167 18.22 -11.35 -12.71
CA TYR A 167 18.34 -10.26 -13.68
C TYR A 167 18.13 -8.86 -13.09
N MET A 168 17.74 -8.76 -11.82
CA MET A 168 17.59 -7.48 -11.13
C MET A 168 18.94 -6.84 -10.84
N GLU A 169 19.00 -5.51 -11.01
CA GLU A 169 20.18 -4.69 -10.75
C GLU A 169 20.31 -4.33 -9.26
N ASP A 170 19.19 -4.03 -8.58
CA ASP A 170 19.19 -3.69 -7.16
C ASP A 170 19.30 -4.95 -6.28
N ASP A 171 20.36 -4.99 -5.47
CA ASP A 171 20.65 -6.11 -4.55
C ASP A 171 19.50 -6.40 -3.59
N PHE A 172 18.91 -5.34 -3.02
CA PHE A 172 17.86 -5.48 -2.03
C PHE A 172 16.60 -6.10 -2.65
N ARG A 173 16.17 -5.63 -3.83
CA ARG A 173 15.02 -6.19 -4.56
C ARG A 173 15.26 -7.63 -4.99
N ARG A 174 16.47 -7.93 -5.46
CA ARG A 174 16.88 -9.28 -5.84
C ARG A 174 16.79 -10.26 -4.67
N THR A 175 17.37 -9.90 -3.53
CA THR A 175 17.29 -10.71 -2.31
C THR A 175 15.84 -10.92 -1.88
N TRP A 176 15.04 -9.84 -1.83
CA TRP A 176 13.63 -9.92 -1.47
C TRP A 176 12.80 -10.80 -2.43
N CYS A 177 13.08 -10.74 -3.73
CA CYS A 177 12.44 -11.57 -4.75
C CYS A 177 12.70 -13.06 -4.49
N HIS A 178 13.95 -13.43 -4.23
CA HIS A 178 14.32 -14.81 -3.86
C HIS A 178 13.70 -15.28 -2.55
N GLU A 179 13.53 -14.40 -1.56
CA GLU A 179 12.91 -14.76 -0.28
C GLU A 179 11.43 -15.11 -0.40
N ILE A 180 10.70 -14.46 -1.29
CA ILE A 180 9.26 -14.70 -1.48
C ILE A 180 8.98 -15.97 -2.27
N LEU A 181 9.90 -16.39 -3.13
CA LEU A 181 9.75 -17.55 -4.03
C LEU A 181 10.41 -18.84 -3.50
N LYS A 182 10.89 -18.84 -2.25
CA LYS A 182 11.40 -20.03 -1.54
C LYS A 182 10.27 -20.89 -0.99
#